data_AF-A0A2G8DDP0-F1
#
_entry.id   AF-A0A2G8DDP0-F1
#
_cell.length_a   1.000
_cell.length_b   1.000
_cell.length_c   1.000
_cell.angle_alpha   90.00
_cell.angle_beta   90.00
_cell.angle_gamma   90.00
#
_symmetry.space_group_name_H-M   'P 1'
#
loop_
_entity.id
_entity.type
_entity.pdbx_description
1 polymer ?
#
loop_
_entity_poly.entity_id
_entity_poly.type
_entity_poly.pdbx_seq_one_letter_code
_entity_poly.pdbx_strand_id
1 'polypeptide(L)'
;MEIITGYFEIYDLTMAIQFSLNTGPVEKVLKTLGVDYEPSSQLLEFRETLLKDEEWSTRMYITFMNELGVMAPILFPIRQKLQDGMQVTIEESLNVTEEGIELIRDRFIQVFADRRLKISHDELNRMISEEPQKVSKAIEAIGGVSPDTVWFVHQLLFFPKTAMDFLSSKTMKILNYYEGSGLRGLNTRLVKGYIESSSSQKIKDAFSNYLDYYDIVLDETRPVYITLQNSVPHTNSGLMTYPTFHLLIMGLEEVTEDFSGRIPQEVRLRSLLKVLSDETRFKILKRLSKEPALQKDLVEFTGLAKSTISYHMGLLFKSSLIDVDPFSSIICVRKETVRRAAADIRNLLNLRDMK
;
A
#
# COMPACT_ATOMS: atom_id res chain seq x y z
N MET A 1 -4.91 -0.84 23.04
CA MET A 1 -4.73 -1.37 21.67
C MET A 1 -3.47 -2.21 21.62
N GLU A 2 -3.55 -3.45 21.11
CA GLU A 2 -2.40 -4.33 20.94
C GLU A 2 -1.63 -3.93 19.67
N ILE A 3 -0.32 -3.67 19.77
CA ILE A 3 0.56 -3.36 18.64
C ILE A 3 1.60 -4.47 18.52
N ILE A 4 1.63 -5.13 17.38
CA ILE A 4 2.48 -6.28 17.07
C ILE A 4 3.40 -5.89 15.93
N THR A 5 4.72 -5.95 16.17
CA THR A 5 5.74 -5.66 15.17
C THR A 5 6.34 -6.96 14.64
N GLY A 6 6.69 -7.02 13.36
CA GLY A 6 7.29 -8.22 12.77
C GLY A 6 7.91 -8.00 11.41
N TYR A 7 8.37 -9.08 10.80
CA TYR A 7 8.95 -9.08 9.46
C TYR A 7 8.36 -10.21 8.60
N PHE A 8 7.78 -9.83 7.47
CA PHE A 8 7.20 -10.77 6.51
C PHE A 8 7.84 -10.52 5.16
N GLU A 9 8.67 -11.45 4.71
CA GLU A 9 9.46 -11.30 3.48
C GLU A 9 8.59 -11.06 2.23
N ILE A 10 7.34 -11.52 2.25
CA ILE A 10 6.39 -11.30 1.15
C ILE A 10 6.07 -9.82 0.92
N TYR A 11 6.11 -8.98 1.96
CA TYR A 11 5.89 -7.55 1.81
C TYR A 11 7.09 -6.85 1.20
N ASP A 12 8.31 -7.30 1.50
CA ASP A 12 9.50 -6.84 0.79
C ASP A 12 9.42 -7.17 -0.71
N LEU A 13 8.99 -8.38 -1.05
CA LEU A 13 8.78 -8.78 -2.45
C LEU A 13 7.71 -7.91 -3.13
N THR A 14 6.60 -7.65 -2.44
CA THR A 14 5.51 -6.80 -2.94
C THR A 14 5.99 -5.37 -3.20
N MET A 15 6.78 -4.79 -2.28
CA MET A 15 7.37 -3.46 -2.44
C MET A 15 8.40 -3.42 -3.58
N ALA A 16 9.19 -4.48 -3.78
CA ALA A 16 10.13 -4.59 -4.90
C ALA A 16 9.41 -4.65 -6.26
N ILE A 17 8.30 -5.40 -6.35
CA ILE A 17 7.44 -5.45 -7.54
C ILE A 17 6.83 -4.07 -7.81
N GLN A 18 6.29 -3.42 -6.78
CA GLN A 18 5.70 -2.09 -6.88
C GLN A 18 6.72 -1.06 -7.37
N PHE A 19 7.96 -1.09 -6.86
CA PHE A 19 9.04 -0.25 -7.35
C PHE A 19 9.41 -0.54 -8.81
N SER A 20 9.49 -1.81 -9.20
CA SER A 20 9.88 -2.22 -10.55
C SER A 20 8.90 -1.70 -11.61
N LEU A 21 7.61 -1.65 -11.28
CA LEU A 21 6.55 -1.14 -12.16
C LEU A 21 6.38 0.38 -12.09
N ASN A 22 6.87 1.04 -11.02
CA ASN A 22 6.63 2.47 -10.76
C ASN A 22 7.91 3.27 -10.43
N THR A 23 9.07 2.85 -10.92
CA THR A 23 10.40 3.42 -10.61
C THR A 23 10.44 4.95 -10.72
N GLY A 24 10.10 5.47 -11.91
CA GLY A 24 10.19 6.91 -12.18
C GLY A 24 9.32 7.77 -11.26
N PRO A 25 8.02 7.44 -11.06
CA PRO A 25 7.19 8.13 -10.07
C PRO A 25 7.77 8.10 -8.64
N VAL A 26 8.23 6.93 -8.16
CA VAL A 26 8.75 6.79 -6.79
C VAL A 26 9.98 7.68 -6.57
N GLU A 27 10.98 7.59 -7.45
CA GLU A 27 12.23 8.38 -7.36
C GLU A 27 11.95 9.89 -7.42
N LYS A 28 11.08 10.32 -8.35
CA LYS A 28 10.74 11.73 -8.50
C LYS A 28 10.04 12.29 -7.25
N VAL A 29 9.16 11.50 -6.63
CA VAL A 29 8.45 11.91 -5.40
C VAL A 29 9.46 12.12 -4.28
N LEU A 30 10.32 11.13 -4.00
CA LEU A 30 11.33 11.20 -2.94
C LEU A 30 12.29 12.37 -3.14
N LYS A 31 12.83 12.52 -4.36
CA LYS A 31 13.70 13.65 -4.71
C LYS A 31 13.05 15.01 -4.50
N THR A 32 11.77 15.16 -4.83
CA THR A 32 11.03 16.43 -4.66
C THR A 32 10.82 16.79 -3.18
N LEU A 33 10.69 15.77 -2.34
CA LEU A 33 10.59 15.89 -0.89
C LEU A 33 11.96 16.13 -0.22
N GLY A 34 13.05 16.09 -1.00
CA GLY A 34 14.42 16.30 -0.50
C GLY A 34 15.06 15.05 0.09
N VAL A 35 14.51 13.88 -0.21
CA VAL A 35 15.10 12.58 0.12
C VAL A 35 16.01 12.16 -1.02
N ASP A 36 17.29 11.99 -0.73
CA ASP A 36 18.29 11.52 -1.70
C ASP A 36 18.26 9.99 -1.75
N TYR A 37 17.30 9.46 -2.48
CA TYR A 37 17.09 8.03 -2.60
C TYR A 37 17.82 7.45 -3.81
N GLU A 38 18.80 6.59 -3.55
CA GLU A 38 19.46 5.77 -4.56
C GLU A 38 19.03 4.31 -4.40
N PRO A 39 18.32 3.73 -5.39
CA PRO A 39 17.99 2.31 -5.39
C PRO A 39 19.25 1.44 -5.27
N SER A 40 19.18 0.39 -4.45
CA SER A 40 20.29 -0.57 -4.35
C SER A 40 20.53 -1.27 -5.70
N SER A 41 21.78 -1.67 -5.96
CA SER A 41 22.11 -2.42 -7.18
C SER A 41 21.35 -3.74 -7.27
N GLN A 42 21.08 -4.39 -6.13
CA GLN A 42 20.26 -5.59 -6.04
C GLN A 42 18.80 -5.34 -6.45
N LEU A 43 18.22 -4.18 -6.08
CA LEU A 43 16.87 -3.81 -6.49
C LEU A 43 16.78 -3.52 -7.99
N LEU A 44 17.80 -2.88 -8.55
CA LEU A 44 17.88 -2.63 -9.99
C LEU A 44 18.04 -3.95 -10.77
N GLU A 45 18.89 -4.86 -10.30
CA GLU A 45 19.06 -6.20 -10.91
C GLU A 45 17.77 -7.03 -10.86
N PHE A 46 17.09 -7.03 -9.70
CA PHE A 46 15.77 -7.65 -9.55
C PHE A 46 14.78 -7.09 -10.56
N ARG A 47 14.68 -5.76 -10.64
CA ARG A 47 13.80 -5.06 -11.57
C ARG A 47 14.11 -5.43 -13.02
N GLU A 48 15.37 -5.43 -13.41
CA GLU A 48 15.76 -5.78 -14.77
C GLU A 48 15.37 -7.21 -15.12
N THR A 49 15.62 -8.16 -14.23
CA THR A 49 15.26 -9.56 -14.41
C THR A 49 13.75 -9.71 -14.52
N LEU A 50 12.99 -9.04 -13.64
CA LEU A 50 11.54 -9.07 -13.61
C LEU A 50 10.92 -8.53 -14.90
N LEU A 51 11.42 -7.39 -15.40
CA LEU A 51 10.89 -6.73 -16.59
C LEU A 51 11.32 -7.40 -17.90
N LYS A 52 12.39 -8.20 -17.89
CA LYS A 52 12.81 -9.04 -19.03
C LYS A 52 11.95 -10.30 -19.18
N ASP A 53 11.21 -10.69 -18.16
CA ASP A 53 10.31 -11.86 -18.21
C ASP A 53 9.01 -11.53 -18.94
N GLU A 54 8.92 -11.95 -20.19
CA GLU A 54 7.75 -11.72 -21.06
C GLU A 54 6.63 -12.77 -20.86
N GLU A 55 6.76 -13.72 -19.93
CA GLU A 55 5.71 -14.71 -19.70
C GLU A 55 4.41 -14.04 -19.24
N TRP A 56 3.31 -14.27 -19.95
CA TRP A 56 2.00 -13.68 -19.65
C TRP A 56 1.59 -13.88 -18.18
N SER A 57 1.84 -15.08 -17.64
CA SER A 57 1.49 -15.42 -16.27
C SER A 57 2.33 -14.65 -15.24
N THR A 58 3.60 -14.35 -15.54
CA THR A 58 4.42 -13.45 -14.71
C THR A 58 3.84 -12.06 -14.74
N ARG A 59 3.55 -11.51 -15.94
CA ARG A 59 2.96 -10.19 -16.11
C ARG A 59 1.64 -10.06 -15.33
N MET A 60 0.77 -11.06 -15.44
CA MET A 60 -0.51 -11.06 -14.74
C MET A 60 -0.32 -11.10 -13.22
N TYR A 61 0.57 -11.95 -12.71
CA TYR A 61 0.90 -12.01 -11.27
C TYR A 61 1.44 -10.67 -10.75
N ILE A 62 2.44 -10.07 -11.40
CA ILE A 62 3.03 -8.81 -10.92
C ILE A 62 2.05 -7.63 -11.04
N THR A 63 1.17 -7.65 -12.05
CA THR A 63 0.12 -6.64 -12.20
C THR A 63 -0.89 -6.76 -11.07
N PHE A 64 -1.36 -7.97 -10.78
CA PHE A 64 -2.24 -8.25 -9.66
C PHE A 64 -1.61 -7.83 -8.32
N MET A 65 -0.36 -8.22 -8.07
CA MET A 65 0.36 -7.87 -6.84
C MET A 65 0.61 -6.36 -6.70
N ASN A 66 0.73 -5.62 -7.80
CA ASN A 66 0.86 -4.17 -7.76
C ASN A 66 -0.48 -3.45 -7.57
N GLU A 67 -1.55 -3.90 -8.23
CA GLU A 67 -2.87 -3.26 -8.17
C GLU A 67 -3.66 -3.63 -6.90
N LEU A 68 -3.48 -4.86 -6.40
CA LEU A 68 -4.12 -5.40 -5.21
C LEU A 68 -3.10 -5.90 -4.18
N GLY A 69 -1.90 -5.33 -4.15
CA GLY A 69 -0.88 -5.64 -3.13
C GLY A 69 -1.36 -5.40 -1.70
N VAL A 70 -2.35 -4.54 -1.52
CA VAL A 70 -3.06 -4.33 -0.25
C VAL A 70 -4.02 -5.46 0.12
N MET A 71 -4.37 -6.35 -0.80
CA MET A 71 -5.11 -7.59 -0.54
C MET A 71 -4.16 -8.77 -0.38
N ALA A 72 -2.87 -8.63 -0.76
CA ALA A 72 -1.86 -9.65 -0.55
C ALA A 72 -1.81 -10.18 0.90
N PRO A 73 -1.92 -9.36 1.96
CA PRO A 73 -2.00 -9.86 3.35
C PRO A 73 -3.10 -10.91 3.58
N ILE A 74 -4.23 -10.83 2.86
CA ILE A 74 -5.32 -11.81 2.95
C ILE A 74 -4.94 -13.11 2.24
N LEU A 75 -4.18 -13.00 1.14
CA LEU A 75 -3.77 -14.13 0.31
C LEU A 75 -2.60 -14.93 0.89
N PHE A 76 -1.84 -14.33 1.80
CA PHE A 76 -0.68 -14.95 2.45
C PHE A 76 -0.91 -15.03 3.98
N PRO A 77 -1.95 -15.74 4.45
CA PRO A 77 -2.23 -15.81 5.88
C PRO A 77 -1.16 -16.63 6.61
N ILE A 78 -0.81 -16.19 7.80
CA ILE A 78 0.14 -16.91 8.64
C ILE A 78 -0.64 -17.96 9.43
N ARG A 79 -0.14 -19.21 9.42
CA ARG A 79 -0.76 -20.33 10.14
C ARG A 79 -0.84 -20.12 11.66
N GLN A 80 0.06 -19.32 12.19
CA GLN A 80 0.24 -19.11 13.63
C GLN A 80 -0.23 -17.72 14.02
N LYS A 81 -0.64 -17.58 15.29
CA LYS A 81 -0.94 -16.26 15.85
C LYS A 81 0.33 -15.41 15.81
N LEU A 82 0.23 -14.25 15.17
CA LEU A 82 1.28 -13.26 15.09
C LEU A 82 1.78 -12.82 16.48
N GLN A 83 3.10 -12.76 16.64
CA GLN A 83 3.77 -12.33 17.86
C GLN A 83 4.78 -11.22 17.56
N ASP A 84 5.10 -10.41 18.57
CA ASP A 84 6.07 -9.32 18.44
C ASP A 84 7.46 -9.87 18.10
N GLY A 85 8.13 -9.28 17.11
CA GLY A 85 9.41 -9.75 16.58
C GLY A 85 9.34 -10.99 15.69
N MET A 86 8.14 -11.52 15.39
CA MET A 86 7.99 -12.68 14.52
C MET A 86 8.55 -12.40 13.14
N GLN A 87 9.28 -13.37 12.59
CA GLN A 87 9.86 -13.33 11.26
C GLN A 87 9.25 -14.48 10.45
N VAL A 88 8.72 -14.18 9.26
CA VAL A 88 8.06 -15.16 8.40
C VAL A 88 8.62 -15.05 6.99
N THR A 89 9.12 -16.19 6.50
CA THR A 89 9.63 -16.34 5.14
C THR A 89 8.49 -16.40 4.12
N ILE A 90 8.83 -16.18 2.84
CA ILE A 90 7.85 -16.32 1.75
C ILE A 90 7.35 -17.77 1.67
N GLU A 91 8.23 -18.76 1.84
CA GLU A 91 7.89 -20.17 1.80
C GLU A 91 6.91 -20.55 2.92
N GLU A 92 7.12 -20.03 4.13
CA GLU A 92 6.16 -20.21 5.24
C GLU A 92 4.80 -19.56 4.93
N SER A 93 4.81 -18.40 4.27
CA SER A 93 3.60 -17.67 3.87
C SER A 93 2.79 -18.40 2.79
N LEU A 94 3.46 -19.21 1.96
CA LEU A 94 2.84 -20.04 0.91
C LEU A 94 2.36 -21.39 1.40
N ASN A 95 2.77 -21.81 2.61
CA ASN A 95 2.36 -23.08 3.17
C ASN A 95 0.90 -22.99 3.65
N VAL A 96 -0.07 -23.18 2.76
CA VAL A 96 -1.52 -23.09 3.06
C VAL A 96 -2.17 -24.47 2.93
N THR A 97 -3.02 -24.85 3.89
CA THR A 97 -3.80 -26.11 3.84
C THR A 97 -5.06 -25.92 2.99
N GLU A 98 -5.74 -27.00 2.59
CA GLU A 98 -7.02 -26.88 1.86
C GLU A 98 -8.07 -26.10 2.66
N GLU A 99 -8.19 -26.33 3.96
CA GLU A 99 -9.03 -25.52 4.86
C GLU A 99 -8.61 -24.04 4.88
N GLY A 100 -7.31 -23.78 4.80
CA GLY A 100 -6.77 -22.43 4.71
C GLY A 100 -7.15 -21.71 3.41
N ILE A 101 -7.25 -22.42 2.29
CA ILE A 101 -7.69 -21.86 1.00
C ILE A 101 -9.12 -21.34 1.09
N GLU A 102 -10.03 -22.10 1.71
CA GLU A 102 -11.42 -21.65 1.90
C GLU A 102 -11.50 -20.43 2.83
N LEU A 103 -10.68 -20.39 3.89
CA LEU A 103 -10.61 -19.22 4.77
C LEU A 103 -10.06 -17.97 4.05
N ILE A 104 -9.06 -18.13 3.18
CA ILE A 104 -8.53 -17.04 2.34
C ILE A 104 -9.63 -16.51 1.44
N ARG A 105 -10.34 -17.42 0.77
CA ARG A 105 -11.44 -17.07 -0.14
C ARG A 105 -12.53 -16.31 0.61
N ASP A 106 -12.99 -16.81 1.75
CA ASP A 106 -14.03 -16.16 2.56
C ASP A 106 -13.61 -14.74 2.99
N ARG A 107 -12.39 -14.58 3.53
CA ARG A 107 -11.85 -13.25 3.88
C ARG A 107 -11.71 -12.33 2.68
N PHE A 108 -11.31 -12.88 1.53
CA PHE A 108 -11.23 -12.12 0.29
C PHE A 108 -12.62 -11.65 -0.14
N ILE A 109 -13.64 -12.52 -0.13
CA ILE A 109 -15.03 -12.18 -0.44
C ILE A 109 -15.51 -11.08 0.50
N GLN A 110 -15.28 -11.21 1.81
CA GLN A 110 -15.68 -10.21 2.80
C GLN A 110 -15.08 -8.82 2.49
N VAL A 111 -13.76 -8.76 2.27
CA VAL A 111 -13.08 -7.49 1.99
C VAL A 111 -13.45 -6.94 0.61
N PHE A 112 -13.58 -7.79 -0.39
CA PHE A 112 -13.93 -7.40 -1.75
C PHE A 112 -15.39 -6.88 -1.84
N ALA A 113 -16.34 -7.56 -1.18
CA ALA A 113 -17.74 -7.14 -1.10
C ALA A 113 -17.86 -5.73 -0.50
N ASP A 114 -17.27 -5.51 0.68
CA ASP A 114 -17.35 -4.24 1.40
C ASP A 114 -16.56 -3.12 0.70
N ARG A 115 -15.31 -3.41 0.31
CA ARG A 115 -14.40 -2.36 -0.15
C ARG A 115 -14.54 -2.03 -1.63
N ARG A 116 -14.79 -3.03 -2.50
CA ARG A 116 -14.85 -2.84 -3.96
C ARG A 116 -16.27 -2.79 -4.49
N LEU A 117 -17.15 -3.71 -4.07
CA LEU A 117 -18.51 -3.81 -4.62
C LEU A 117 -19.56 -3.00 -3.87
N LYS A 118 -19.27 -2.59 -2.62
CA LYS A 118 -20.19 -1.88 -1.73
C LYS A 118 -21.49 -2.66 -1.46
N ILE A 119 -21.37 -3.98 -1.33
CA ILE A 119 -22.45 -4.91 -0.98
C ILE A 119 -22.08 -5.73 0.25
N SER A 120 -23.05 -6.43 0.83
CA SER A 120 -22.79 -7.27 2.02
C SER A 120 -22.03 -8.56 1.66
N HIS A 121 -21.34 -9.13 2.65
CA HIS A 121 -20.65 -10.42 2.52
C HIS A 121 -21.60 -11.53 2.08
N ASP A 122 -22.77 -11.63 2.74
CA ASP A 122 -23.78 -12.65 2.47
C ASP A 122 -24.39 -12.49 1.06
N GLU A 123 -24.59 -11.24 0.63
CA GLU A 123 -25.08 -10.95 -0.72
C GLU A 123 -24.09 -11.40 -1.80
N LEU A 124 -22.79 -11.10 -1.65
CA LEU A 124 -21.78 -11.54 -2.61
C LEU A 124 -21.68 -13.08 -2.64
N ASN A 125 -21.67 -13.74 -1.47
CA ASN A 125 -21.67 -15.21 -1.39
C ASN A 125 -22.86 -15.82 -2.12
N ARG A 126 -24.06 -15.29 -1.89
CA ARG A 126 -25.27 -15.72 -2.61
C ARG A 126 -25.15 -15.51 -4.11
N MET A 127 -24.67 -14.35 -4.55
CA MET A 127 -24.49 -14.04 -5.97
C MET A 127 -23.47 -14.96 -6.66
N ILE A 128 -22.40 -15.36 -5.97
CA ILE A 128 -21.39 -16.29 -6.51
C ILE A 128 -22.04 -17.64 -6.86
N SER A 129 -22.95 -18.13 -6.02
CA SER A 129 -23.64 -19.41 -6.22
C SER A 129 -24.83 -19.32 -7.17
N GLU A 130 -25.67 -18.30 -7.03
CA GLU A 130 -26.96 -18.19 -7.72
C GLU A 130 -26.89 -17.39 -9.03
N GLU A 131 -26.00 -16.39 -9.11
CA GLU A 131 -26.00 -15.38 -10.16
C GLU A 131 -24.57 -15.02 -10.65
N PRO A 132 -23.72 -16.00 -11.03
CA PRO A 132 -22.31 -15.76 -11.34
C PRO A 132 -22.08 -14.72 -12.44
N GLN A 133 -23.01 -14.62 -13.40
CA GLN A 133 -22.97 -13.60 -14.46
C GLN A 133 -23.11 -12.17 -13.95
N LYS A 134 -23.88 -11.95 -12.86
CA LYS A 134 -23.99 -10.62 -12.24
C LYS A 134 -22.70 -10.26 -11.52
N VAL A 135 -22.08 -11.24 -10.84
CA VAL A 135 -20.77 -11.05 -10.20
C VAL A 135 -19.72 -10.66 -11.24
N SER A 136 -19.65 -11.35 -12.38
CA SER A 136 -18.71 -10.99 -13.45
C SER A 136 -18.88 -9.57 -13.95
N LYS A 137 -20.10 -9.16 -14.26
CA LYS A 137 -20.38 -7.78 -14.68
C LYS A 137 -20.00 -6.77 -13.60
N ALA A 138 -20.22 -7.08 -12.33
CA ALA A 138 -19.85 -6.22 -11.22
C ALA A 138 -18.33 -6.07 -11.10
N ILE A 139 -17.57 -7.16 -11.28
CA ILE A 139 -16.09 -7.13 -11.25
C ILE A 139 -15.54 -6.34 -12.44
N GLU A 140 -16.05 -6.58 -13.64
CA GLU A 140 -15.65 -5.85 -14.86
C GLU A 140 -15.94 -4.35 -14.77
N ALA A 141 -16.97 -3.95 -14.01
CA ALA A 141 -17.32 -2.56 -13.78
C ALA A 141 -16.42 -1.86 -12.75
N ILE A 142 -15.56 -2.58 -12.02
CA ILE A 142 -14.63 -1.99 -11.05
C ILE A 142 -13.62 -1.14 -11.80
N GLY A 143 -13.62 0.16 -11.52
CA GLY A 143 -12.60 1.07 -12.04
C GLY A 143 -11.25 0.88 -11.35
N GLY A 144 -10.17 1.16 -12.09
CA GLY A 144 -8.81 1.19 -11.53
C GLY A 144 -8.12 -0.17 -11.41
N VAL A 145 -8.69 -1.22 -12.00
CA VAL A 145 -8.07 -2.56 -12.11
C VAL A 145 -7.88 -2.94 -13.57
N SER A 146 -6.80 -3.67 -13.88
CA SER A 146 -6.50 -4.18 -15.21
C SER A 146 -7.32 -5.44 -15.55
N PRO A 147 -7.43 -5.81 -16.84
CA PRO A 147 -8.02 -7.09 -17.24
C PRO A 147 -7.32 -8.31 -16.61
N ASP A 148 -6.00 -8.23 -16.41
CA ASP A 148 -5.21 -9.28 -15.76
C ASP A 148 -5.64 -9.44 -14.28
N THR A 149 -5.87 -8.34 -13.56
CA THR A 149 -6.40 -8.35 -12.19
C THR A 149 -7.84 -8.86 -12.13
N VAL A 150 -8.72 -8.40 -13.03
CA VAL A 150 -10.11 -8.87 -13.14
C VAL A 150 -10.14 -10.39 -13.31
N TRP A 151 -9.29 -10.93 -14.20
CA TRP A 151 -9.17 -12.36 -14.41
C TRP A 151 -8.77 -13.10 -13.12
N PHE A 152 -7.79 -12.59 -12.37
CA PHE A 152 -7.35 -13.25 -11.15
C PHE A 152 -8.42 -13.22 -10.04
N VAL A 153 -9.14 -12.10 -9.89
CA VAL A 153 -10.30 -12.00 -8.99
C VAL A 153 -11.35 -13.05 -9.34
N HIS A 154 -11.62 -13.26 -10.64
CA HIS A 154 -12.49 -14.34 -11.09
C HIS A 154 -12.00 -15.71 -10.65
N GLN A 155 -10.72 -16.02 -10.83
CA GLN A 155 -10.17 -17.29 -10.38
C GLN A 155 -10.33 -17.46 -8.86
N LEU A 156 -10.05 -16.43 -8.07
CA LEU A 156 -10.11 -16.54 -6.61
C LEU A 156 -11.54 -16.77 -6.11
N LEU A 157 -12.54 -16.15 -6.73
CA LEU A 157 -13.95 -16.28 -6.33
C LEU A 157 -14.56 -17.62 -6.74
N PHE A 158 -14.25 -18.11 -7.95
CA PHE A 158 -14.92 -19.27 -8.54
C PHE A 158 -14.07 -20.54 -8.56
N PHE A 159 -12.74 -20.42 -8.56
CA PHE A 159 -11.78 -21.51 -8.66
C PHE A 159 -10.60 -21.31 -7.66
N PRO A 160 -10.89 -21.20 -6.35
CA PRO A 160 -9.91 -20.75 -5.34
C PRO A 160 -8.65 -21.63 -5.31
N LYS A 161 -8.77 -22.95 -5.47
CA LYS A 161 -7.61 -23.86 -5.53
C LYS A 161 -6.69 -23.53 -6.71
N THR A 162 -7.24 -23.35 -7.90
CA THR A 162 -6.49 -22.95 -9.10
C THR A 162 -5.83 -21.58 -8.93
N ALA A 163 -6.53 -20.63 -8.31
CA ALA A 163 -5.98 -19.31 -8.02
C ALA A 163 -4.79 -19.39 -7.06
N MET A 164 -4.89 -20.21 -6.00
CA MET A 164 -3.83 -20.39 -5.01
C MET A 164 -2.63 -21.19 -5.54
N ASP A 165 -2.87 -22.20 -6.40
CA ASP A 165 -1.81 -22.92 -7.10
C ASP A 165 -1.03 -21.98 -8.03
N PHE A 166 -1.76 -21.13 -8.78
CA PHE A 166 -1.16 -20.10 -9.60
C PHE A 166 -0.35 -19.10 -8.77
N LEU A 167 -0.93 -18.58 -7.69
CA LEU A 167 -0.29 -17.61 -6.81
C LEU A 167 1.01 -18.19 -6.22
N SER A 168 0.95 -19.40 -5.68
CA SER A 168 2.12 -20.07 -5.09
C SER A 168 3.21 -20.32 -6.12
N SER A 169 2.86 -20.86 -7.29
CA SER A 169 3.81 -21.12 -8.37
C SER A 169 4.51 -19.84 -8.84
N LYS A 170 3.75 -18.76 -9.04
CA LYS A 170 4.31 -17.48 -9.50
C LYS A 170 5.08 -16.75 -8.42
N THR A 171 4.63 -16.80 -7.16
CA THR A 171 5.40 -16.28 -6.02
C THR A 171 6.76 -16.95 -5.93
N MET A 172 6.83 -18.28 -6.04
CA MET A 172 8.11 -19.02 -6.05
C MET A 172 9.00 -18.66 -7.23
N LYS A 173 8.42 -18.45 -8.43
CA LYS A 173 9.18 -17.97 -9.59
C LYS A 173 9.81 -16.60 -9.32
N ILE A 174 9.03 -15.66 -8.80
CA ILE A 174 9.54 -14.30 -8.51
C ILE A 174 10.52 -14.32 -7.33
N LEU A 175 10.32 -15.21 -6.36
CA LEU A 175 11.28 -15.45 -5.29
C LEU A 175 12.67 -15.82 -5.84
N ASN A 176 12.76 -16.67 -6.87
CA ASN A 176 14.04 -17.00 -7.50
C ASN A 176 14.73 -15.75 -8.10
N TYR A 177 13.98 -14.79 -8.65
CA TYR A 177 14.55 -13.52 -9.12
C TYR A 177 15.02 -12.64 -7.96
N TYR A 178 14.23 -12.61 -6.88
CA TYR A 178 14.52 -11.88 -5.66
C TYR A 178 15.77 -12.40 -4.93
N GLU A 179 16.00 -13.71 -4.98
CA GLU A 179 17.22 -14.35 -4.48
C GLU A 179 18.40 -14.18 -5.43
N GLY A 180 18.19 -14.42 -6.72
CA GLY A 180 19.25 -14.36 -7.73
C GLY A 180 19.88 -12.97 -7.87
N SER A 181 19.10 -11.91 -7.64
CA SER A 181 19.58 -10.53 -7.57
C SER A 181 20.33 -10.19 -6.27
N GLY A 182 20.29 -11.07 -5.26
CA GLY A 182 20.83 -10.83 -3.92
C GLY A 182 19.95 -9.93 -3.04
N LEU A 183 18.80 -9.46 -3.53
CA LEU A 183 17.94 -8.52 -2.82
C LEU A 183 17.32 -9.13 -1.56
N ARG A 184 16.88 -10.40 -1.61
CA ARG A 184 16.41 -11.14 -0.41
C ARG A 184 17.43 -11.10 0.72
N GLY A 185 18.68 -11.42 0.41
CA GLY A 185 19.77 -11.46 1.40
C GLY A 185 20.08 -10.09 1.97
N LEU A 186 20.06 -9.04 1.15
CA LEU A 186 20.24 -7.65 1.60
C LEU A 186 19.14 -7.24 2.58
N ASN A 187 17.87 -7.38 2.17
CA ASN A 187 16.73 -6.94 2.95
C ASN A 187 16.60 -7.72 4.25
N THR A 188 16.70 -9.05 4.18
CA THR A 188 16.63 -9.90 5.36
C THR A 188 17.74 -9.57 6.36
N ARG A 189 18.98 -9.32 5.91
CA ARG A 189 20.06 -8.92 6.82
C ARG A 189 19.77 -7.59 7.51
N LEU A 190 19.33 -6.57 6.77
CA LEU A 190 19.09 -5.23 7.31
C LEU A 190 17.88 -5.20 8.26
N VAL A 191 16.75 -5.76 7.84
CA VAL A 191 15.52 -5.76 8.65
C VAL A 191 15.69 -6.62 9.91
N LYS A 192 16.22 -7.84 9.79
CA LYS A 192 16.46 -8.69 10.97
C LYS A 192 17.48 -8.07 11.91
N GLY A 193 18.59 -7.55 11.36
CA GLY A 193 19.60 -6.84 12.14
C GLY A 193 19.00 -5.66 12.92
N TYR A 194 18.07 -4.91 12.33
CA TYR A 194 17.38 -3.84 13.02
C TYR A 194 16.43 -4.34 14.12
N ILE A 195 15.59 -5.34 13.84
CA ILE A 195 14.65 -5.91 14.82
C ILE A 195 15.39 -6.49 16.03
N GLU A 196 16.53 -7.16 15.80
CA GLU A 196 17.34 -7.78 16.86
C GLU A 196 18.13 -6.76 17.69
N SER A 197 18.56 -5.65 17.08
CA SER A 197 19.40 -4.63 17.74
C SER A 197 18.63 -3.45 18.33
N SER A 198 17.37 -3.24 17.94
CA SER A 198 16.55 -2.11 18.37
C SER A 198 15.48 -2.53 19.36
N SER A 199 15.08 -1.59 20.24
CA SER A 199 13.90 -1.82 21.07
C SER A 199 12.64 -1.74 20.21
N SER A 200 11.67 -2.64 20.45
CA SER A 200 10.35 -2.58 19.81
C SER A 200 9.64 -1.24 20.08
N GLN A 201 10.06 -0.52 21.12
CA GLN A 201 9.61 0.85 21.40
C GLN A 201 9.96 1.83 20.28
N LYS A 202 11.13 1.75 19.64
CA LYS A 202 11.50 2.66 18.53
C LYS A 202 10.53 2.56 17.35
N ILE A 203 10.11 1.34 17.02
CA ILE A 203 9.13 1.08 15.95
C ILE A 203 7.78 1.69 16.34
N LYS A 204 7.36 1.52 17.60
CA LYS A 204 6.10 2.08 18.13
C LYS A 204 6.12 3.62 18.19
N ASP A 205 7.25 4.21 18.53
CA ASP A 205 7.44 5.66 18.55
C ASP A 205 7.38 6.21 17.11
N ALA A 206 8.07 5.58 16.17
CA ALA A 206 8.01 5.95 14.76
C ALA A 206 6.60 5.82 14.18
N PHE A 207 5.89 4.75 14.53
CA PHE A 207 4.47 4.59 14.18
C PHE A 207 3.60 5.71 14.76
N SER A 208 3.83 6.10 16.02
CA SER A 208 3.09 7.20 16.64
C SER A 208 3.34 8.53 15.93
N ASN A 209 4.59 8.78 15.52
CA ASN A 209 4.97 9.95 14.72
C ASN A 209 4.32 9.91 13.32
N TYR A 210 4.24 8.73 12.70
CA TYR A 210 3.51 8.53 11.45
C TYR A 210 2.03 8.90 11.58
N LEU A 211 1.35 8.42 12.64
CA LEU A 211 -0.07 8.75 12.88
C LEU A 211 -0.27 10.26 13.11
N ASP A 212 0.59 10.91 13.91
CA ASP A 212 0.54 12.37 14.15
C ASP A 212 0.79 13.17 12.86
N TYR A 213 1.70 12.69 12.00
CA TYR A 213 2.00 13.36 10.73
C TYR A 213 0.81 13.30 9.76
N TYR A 214 0.20 12.12 9.60
CA TYR A 214 -0.92 11.90 8.69
C TYR A 214 -2.30 12.19 9.30
N ASP A 215 -2.36 12.55 10.58
CA ASP A 215 -3.59 12.79 11.33
C ASP A 215 -4.55 11.59 11.31
N ILE A 216 -3.99 10.40 11.54
CA ILE A 216 -4.75 9.16 11.47
C ILE A 216 -5.25 8.79 12.88
N VAL A 217 -6.56 8.61 12.98
CA VAL A 217 -7.22 8.06 14.18
C VAL A 217 -7.54 6.59 13.93
N LEU A 218 -7.13 5.73 14.87
CA LEU A 218 -7.29 4.28 14.78
C LEU A 218 -8.57 3.81 15.45
N ASP A 219 -9.08 2.67 14.99
CA ASP A 219 -10.11 1.91 15.70
C ASP A 219 -9.41 1.05 16.77
N GLU A 220 -9.38 1.54 18.01
CA GLU A 220 -8.66 0.89 19.12
C GLU A 220 -9.20 -0.50 19.50
N THR A 221 -10.36 -0.89 18.95
CA THR A 221 -10.94 -2.23 19.15
C THR A 221 -10.19 -3.32 18.39
N ARG A 222 -9.33 -2.95 17.43
CA ARG A 222 -8.59 -3.88 16.57
C ARG A 222 -7.09 -3.86 16.90
N PRO A 223 -6.39 -4.99 16.80
CA PRO A 223 -4.92 -5.01 16.88
C PRO A 223 -4.30 -4.31 15.66
N VAL A 224 -3.10 -3.76 15.86
CA VAL A 224 -2.30 -3.15 14.81
C VAL A 224 -1.07 -4.01 14.54
N TYR A 225 -0.90 -4.41 13.29
CA TYR A 225 0.29 -5.08 12.79
C TYR A 225 1.19 -4.08 12.08
N ILE A 226 2.44 -4.03 12.48
CA ILE A 226 3.47 -3.21 11.83
C ILE A 226 4.53 -4.17 11.30
N THR A 227 4.75 -4.15 9.99
CA THR A 227 5.79 -4.94 9.36
C THR A 227 6.82 -4.04 8.72
N LEU A 228 8.09 -4.39 8.88
CA LEU A 228 9.18 -3.68 8.25
C LEU A 228 9.48 -4.25 6.87
N GLN A 229 10.01 -3.42 5.98
CA GLN A 229 10.52 -3.78 4.66
C GLN A 229 11.72 -2.89 4.32
N ASN A 230 12.60 -3.35 3.43
CA ASN A 230 13.78 -2.62 2.98
C ASN A 230 13.92 -2.54 1.46
N SER A 231 13.05 -3.16 0.68
CA SER A 231 13.03 -2.99 -0.79
C SER A 231 12.89 -1.54 -1.23
N VAL A 232 12.10 -0.73 -0.51
CA VAL A 232 11.92 0.71 -0.80
C VAL A 232 11.90 1.48 0.53
N PRO A 233 13.05 1.72 1.17
CA PRO A 233 13.16 2.02 2.60
C PRO A 233 12.48 3.33 3.07
N HIS A 234 12.25 4.30 2.18
CA HIS A 234 11.50 5.54 2.48
C HIS A 234 9.99 5.47 2.12
N THR A 235 9.43 4.27 1.95
CA THR A 235 8.04 4.09 1.49
C THR A 235 7.23 3.17 2.38
N ASN A 236 6.00 3.60 2.68
CA ASN A 236 4.97 2.79 3.35
C ASN A 236 3.83 2.42 2.41
N SER A 237 3.06 1.43 2.82
CA SER A 237 1.81 1.00 2.16
C SER A 237 0.61 1.95 2.35
N GLY A 238 0.71 2.94 3.24
CA GLY A 238 -0.46 3.51 3.91
C GLY A 238 -1.04 2.55 4.95
N LEU A 239 -1.78 3.09 5.92
CA LEU A 239 -2.47 2.27 6.92
C LEU A 239 -3.67 1.55 6.29
N MET A 240 -3.63 0.22 6.27
CA MET A 240 -4.71 -0.63 5.80
C MET A 240 -5.59 -1.05 6.98
N THR A 241 -6.90 -0.89 6.84
CA THR A 241 -7.88 -1.29 7.88
C THR A 241 -8.77 -2.42 7.38
N TYR A 242 -8.48 -3.63 7.84
CA TYR A 242 -9.27 -4.84 7.60
C TYR A 242 -10.36 -4.99 8.66
N PRO A 243 -11.37 -5.85 8.44
CA PRO A 243 -12.43 -6.09 9.42
C PRO A 243 -11.91 -6.45 10.83
N THR A 244 -10.79 -7.18 10.91
CA THR A 244 -10.28 -7.75 12.16
C THR A 244 -8.96 -7.13 12.66
N PHE A 245 -8.27 -6.32 11.86
CA PHE A 245 -6.98 -5.73 12.23
C PHE A 245 -6.62 -4.50 11.38
N HIS A 246 -5.66 -3.72 11.85
CA HIS A 246 -4.93 -2.74 11.05
C HIS A 246 -3.56 -3.28 10.65
N LEU A 247 -3.08 -2.91 9.46
CA LEU A 247 -1.75 -3.26 8.99
C LEU A 247 -1.06 -2.03 8.40
N LEU A 248 0.20 -1.84 8.78
CA LEU A 248 1.09 -0.87 8.17
C LEU A 248 2.40 -1.57 7.78
N ILE A 249 2.76 -1.47 6.51
CA ILE A 249 4.08 -1.85 6.01
C ILE A 249 4.93 -0.58 6.01
N MET A 250 5.97 -0.53 6.82
CA MET A 250 6.88 0.61 6.94
C MET A 250 8.24 0.29 6.35
N GLY A 251 8.78 1.22 5.56
CA GLY A 251 10.18 1.12 5.14
C GLY A 251 11.14 1.30 6.32
N LEU A 252 12.31 0.67 6.24
CA LEU A 252 13.29 0.73 7.33
C LEU A 252 13.73 2.16 7.63
N GLU A 253 13.97 2.98 6.60
CA GLU A 253 14.33 4.39 6.75
C GLU A 253 13.15 5.27 7.16
N GLU A 254 11.91 4.84 6.96
CA GLU A 254 10.77 5.53 7.58
C GLU A 254 10.82 5.42 9.11
N VAL A 255 11.32 4.30 9.64
CA VAL A 255 11.46 4.10 11.08
C VAL A 255 12.75 4.74 11.61
N THR A 256 13.86 4.60 10.89
CA THR A 256 15.16 5.07 11.35
C THR A 256 15.44 6.54 11.06
N GLU A 257 14.73 7.14 10.11
CA GLU A 257 14.95 8.51 9.66
C GLU A 257 13.63 9.31 9.64
N ASP A 258 12.73 9.03 8.69
CA ASP A 258 11.61 9.92 8.36
C ASP A 258 10.67 10.18 9.55
N PHE A 259 10.38 9.15 10.33
CA PHE A 259 9.52 9.20 11.52
C PHE A 259 10.28 8.83 12.81
N SER A 260 11.61 8.82 12.78
CA SER A 260 12.44 8.55 13.97
C SER A 260 12.17 9.51 15.14
N GLY A 261 11.66 10.70 14.83
CA GLY A 261 11.18 11.69 15.79
C GLY A 261 9.94 12.40 15.29
N ARG A 262 9.31 13.17 16.18
CA ARG A 262 8.15 13.97 15.82
C ARG A 262 8.54 15.07 14.83
N ILE A 263 7.83 15.14 13.72
CA ILE A 263 8.06 16.17 12.70
C ILE A 263 7.48 17.50 13.20
N PRO A 264 8.28 18.58 13.32
CA PRO A 264 7.79 19.87 13.79
C PRO A 264 6.69 20.44 12.88
N GLN A 265 5.72 21.10 13.49
CA GLN A 265 4.57 21.69 12.80
C GLN A 265 4.98 22.65 11.67
N GLU A 266 5.99 23.49 11.89
CA GLU A 266 6.51 24.43 10.89
C GLU A 266 7.08 23.71 9.66
N VAL A 267 7.79 22.60 9.87
CA VAL A 267 8.36 21.78 8.80
C VAL A 267 7.23 21.15 7.98
N ARG A 268 6.21 20.61 8.66
CA ARG A 268 5.00 20.06 8.02
C ARG A 268 4.26 21.12 7.19
N LEU A 269 4.04 22.30 7.76
CA LEU A 269 3.36 23.41 7.07
C LEU A 269 4.15 23.88 5.85
N ARG A 270 5.47 24.06 5.97
CA ARG A 270 6.34 24.45 4.85
C ARG A 270 6.31 23.43 3.71
N SER A 271 6.38 22.14 4.03
CA SER A 271 6.27 21.06 3.06
C SER A 271 4.94 21.11 2.32
N LEU A 272 3.84 21.24 3.06
CA LEU A 272 2.49 21.36 2.52
C LEU A 272 2.35 22.57 1.59
N LEU A 273 2.85 23.75 1.97
CA LEU A 273 2.81 24.95 1.14
C LEU A 273 3.61 24.81 -0.16
N LYS A 274 4.80 24.17 -0.11
CA LYS A 274 5.61 23.84 -1.30
C LYS A 274 4.87 22.90 -2.26
N VAL A 275 4.04 22.01 -1.73
CA VAL A 275 3.23 21.11 -2.56
C VAL A 275 2.02 21.83 -3.15
N LEU A 276 1.38 22.73 -2.41
CA LEU A 276 0.23 23.52 -2.88
C LEU A 276 0.59 24.59 -3.92
N SER A 277 1.85 25.03 -4.00
CA SER A 277 2.26 26.11 -4.92
C SER A 277 2.29 25.71 -6.40
N ASP A 278 2.04 24.44 -6.72
CA ASP A 278 1.98 23.94 -8.10
C ASP A 278 0.54 23.95 -8.62
N GLU A 279 0.36 24.55 -9.80
CA GLU A 279 -0.96 24.76 -10.40
C GLU A 279 -1.71 23.44 -10.65
N THR A 280 -1.01 22.41 -11.13
CA THR A 280 -1.61 21.10 -11.43
C THR A 280 -2.10 20.42 -10.17
N ARG A 281 -1.27 20.38 -9.11
CA ARG A 281 -1.65 19.82 -7.80
C ARG A 281 -2.83 20.57 -7.19
N PHE A 282 -2.86 21.89 -7.30
CA PHE A 282 -3.99 22.69 -6.83
C PHE A 282 -5.27 22.39 -7.64
N LYS A 283 -5.17 22.25 -8.96
CA LYS A 283 -6.28 21.87 -9.85
C LYS A 283 -6.84 20.49 -9.49
N ILE A 284 -5.97 19.51 -9.22
CA ILE A 284 -6.35 18.16 -8.77
C ILE A 284 -7.10 18.24 -7.43
N LEU A 285 -6.58 18.96 -6.43
CA LEU A 285 -7.24 19.13 -5.14
C LEU A 285 -8.62 19.78 -5.27
N LYS A 286 -8.77 20.79 -6.13
CA LYS A 286 -10.05 21.44 -6.40
C LYS A 286 -11.07 20.50 -7.06
N ARG A 287 -10.61 19.56 -7.88
CA ARG A 287 -11.47 18.52 -8.48
C ARG A 287 -11.90 17.48 -7.44
N LEU A 288 -10.96 17.02 -6.62
CA LEU A 288 -11.22 16.03 -5.58
C LEU A 288 -12.04 16.58 -4.40
N SER A 289 -12.02 17.89 -4.17
CA SER A 289 -12.80 18.51 -3.09
C SER A 289 -14.32 18.49 -3.36
N LYS A 290 -14.70 18.41 -4.65
CA LYS A 290 -16.09 18.27 -5.11
C LYS A 290 -16.56 16.82 -5.00
N GLU A 291 -15.77 15.90 -5.53
CA GLU A 291 -16.09 14.47 -5.55
C GLU A 291 -14.81 13.63 -5.58
N PRO A 292 -14.75 12.50 -4.83
CA PRO A 292 -13.66 11.53 -4.94
C PRO A 292 -13.50 11.02 -6.38
N ALA A 293 -12.32 10.54 -6.73
CA ALA A 293 -12.03 10.10 -8.10
C ALA A 293 -10.98 8.99 -8.14
N LEU A 294 -10.97 8.22 -9.22
CA LEU A 294 -9.88 7.31 -9.54
C LEU A 294 -8.75 8.05 -10.27
N GLN A 295 -7.57 7.45 -10.32
CA GLN A 295 -6.45 8.01 -11.06
C GLN A 295 -6.78 8.25 -12.54
N LYS A 296 -7.52 7.34 -13.19
CA LYS A 296 -7.92 7.48 -14.60
C LYS A 296 -8.77 8.73 -14.83
N ASP A 297 -9.65 9.05 -13.89
CA ASP A 297 -10.53 10.23 -13.99
C ASP A 297 -9.71 11.52 -13.86
N LEU A 298 -8.64 11.51 -13.05
CA LEU A 298 -7.70 12.61 -12.94
C LEU A 298 -6.84 12.77 -14.20
N VAL A 299 -6.44 11.67 -14.84
CA VAL A 299 -5.76 11.67 -16.14
C VAL A 299 -6.65 12.33 -17.20
N GLU A 300 -7.91 11.88 -17.31
CA GLU A 300 -8.88 12.44 -18.26
C GLU A 300 -9.16 13.93 -17.97
N PHE A 301 -9.35 14.30 -16.70
CA PHE A 301 -9.63 15.67 -16.29
C PHE A 301 -8.47 16.65 -16.54
N THR A 302 -7.23 16.19 -16.38
CA THR A 302 -6.03 17.04 -16.53
C THR A 302 -5.46 17.02 -17.94
N GLY A 303 -5.70 15.95 -18.72
CA GLY A 303 -5.04 15.70 -20.00
C GLY A 303 -3.57 15.28 -19.86
N LEU A 304 -3.10 14.98 -18.65
CA LEU A 304 -1.71 14.61 -18.38
C LEU A 304 -1.51 13.10 -18.44
N ALA A 305 -0.28 12.67 -18.75
CA ALA A 305 0.08 11.25 -18.74
C ALA A 305 -0.12 10.62 -17.34
N LYS A 306 -0.47 9.32 -17.30
CA LYS A 306 -0.65 8.54 -16.06
C LYS A 306 0.54 8.66 -15.11
N SER A 307 1.77 8.57 -15.62
CA SER A 307 2.99 8.70 -14.82
C SER A 307 3.16 10.08 -14.16
N THR A 308 2.75 11.15 -14.85
CA THR A 308 2.74 12.51 -14.30
C THR A 308 1.69 12.65 -13.21
N ILE A 309 0.51 12.06 -13.38
CA ILE A 309 -0.54 12.05 -12.35
C ILE A 309 -0.10 11.22 -11.14
N SER A 310 0.53 10.05 -11.32
CA SER A 310 1.13 9.28 -10.21
C SER A 310 2.12 10.12 -9.41
N TYR A 311 2.99 10.88 -10.08
CA TYR A 311 3.94 11.77 -9.42
C TYR A 311 3.23 12.85 -8.56
N HIS A 312 2.24 13.55 -9.12
CA HIS A 312 1.49 14.56 -8.37
C HIS A 312 0.72 13.96 -7.20
N MET A 313 0.09 12.81 -7.39
CA MET A 313 -0.59 12.07 -6.33
C MET A 313 0.37 11.67 -5.21
N GLY A 314 1.56 11.15 -5.54
CA GLY A 314 2.55 10.76 -4.53
C GLY A 314 2.98 11.93 -3.63
N LEU A 315 3.16 13.13 -4.20
CA LEU A 315 3.47 14.34 -3.43
C LEU A 315 2.30 14.80 -2.56
N LEU A 316 1.09 14.81 -3.13
CA LEU A 316 -0.11 15.17 -2.39
C LEU A 316 -0.35 14.20 -1.22
N PHE A 317 -0.11 12.91 -1.43
CA PHE A 317 -0.24 11.87 -0.41
C PHE A 317 0.81 12.04 0.69
N LYS A 318 2.10 12.12 0.34
CA LYS A 318 3.20 12.33 1.32
C LYS A 318 3.10 13.66 2.07
N SER A 319 2.39 14.66 1.56
CA SER A 319 2.07 15.92 2.28
C SER A 319 0.73 15.88 3.03
N SER A 320 0.10 14.72 3.18
CA SER A 320 -1.18 14.51 3.88
C SER A 320 -2.35 15.35 3.31
N LEU A 321 -2.29 15.75 2.04
CA LEU A 321 -3.34 16.55 1.38
C LEU A 321 -4.44 15.69 0.77
N ILE A 322 -4.09 14.47 0.35
CA ILE A 322 -5.04 13.47 -0.13
C ILE A 322 -4.91 12.19 0.70
N ASP A 323 -5.96 11.39 0.64
CA ASP A 323 -5.92 9.99 0.99
C ASP A 323 -6.20 9.15 -0.24
N VAL A 324 -5.61 7.97 -0.29
CA VAL A 324 -5.89 6.97 -1.30
C VAL A 324 -6.38 5.74 -0.55
N ASP A 325 -7.63 5.36 -0.76
CA ASP A 325 -8.15 4.13 -0.19
C ASP A 325 -7.32 2.97 -0.75
N PRO A 326 -6.57 2.23 0.09
CA PRO A 326 -5.69 1.16 -0.38
C PRO A 326 -6.50 0.09 -1.12
N PHE A 327 -7.73 -0.17 -0.70
CA PHE A 327 -8.56 -1.22 -1.26
C PHE A 327 -9.27 -0.84 -2.53
N SER A 328 -9.74 0.41 -2.69
CA SER A 328 -10.53 0.84 -3.86
C SER A 328 -9.77 1.73 -4.84
N SER A 329 -8.59 2.22 -4.44
CA SER A 329 -7.79 3.22 -5.17
C SER A 329 -8.53 4.53 -5.40
N ILE A 330 -9.64 4.76 -4.69
CA ILE A 330 -10.39 6.01 -4.70
C ILE A 330 -9.57 7.05 -3.94
N ILE A 331 -9.42 8.21 -4.57
CA ILE A 331 -8.64 9.32 -4.06
C ILE A 331 -9.60 10.35 -3.50
N CYS A 332 -9.33 10.84 -2.30
CA CYS A 332 -10.12 11.91 -1.67
C CYS A 332 -9.22 12.97 -1.03
N VAL A 333 -9.74 14.19 -0.87
CA VAL A 333 -9.02 15.26 -0.15
C VAL A 333 -9.14 15.03 1.35
N ARG A 334 -8.02 15.12 2.07
CA ARG A 334 -8.01 15.23 3.53
C ARG A 334 -8.38 16.66 3.94
N LYS A 335 -9.69 16.94 3.92
CA LYS A 335 -10.23 18.30 4.20
C LYS A 335 -9.74 18.84 5.54
N GLU A 336 -9.55 17.97 6.53
CA GLU A 336 -9.08 18.37 7.84
C GLU A 336 -7.63 18.86 7.85
N THR A 337 -6.73 18.22 7.09
CA THR A 337 -5.36 18.70 6.91
C THR A 337 -5.35 20.13 6.33
N VAL A 338 -6.23 20.40 5.35
CA VAL A 338 -6.34 21.74 4.73
C VAL A 338 -6.87 22.76 5.74
N ARG A 339 -7.89 22.41 6.55
CA ARG A 339 -8.42 23.30 7.60
C ARG A 339 -7.36 23.62 8.66
N ARG A 340 -6.62 22.60 9.10
CA ARG A 340 -5.51 22.74 10.05
C ARG A 340 -4.43 23.65 9.49
N ALA A 341 -3.99 23.42 8.26
CA ALA A 341 -2.98 24.26 7.62
C ALA A 341 -3.43 25.74 7.57
N ALA A 342 -4.71 25.99 7.26
CA ALA A 342 -5.25 27.35 7.29
C ALA A 342 -5.26 27.96 8.70
N ALA A 343 -5.63 27.19 9.73
CA ALA A 343 -5.59 27.62 11.11
C ALA A 343 -4.14 27.89 11.58
N ASP A 344 -3.21 27.01 11.23
CA ASP A 344 -1.78 27.14 11.55
C ASP A 344 -1.20 28.43 10.96
N ILE A 345 -1.52 28.75 9.70
CA ILE A 345 -1.11 30.01 9.06
C ILE A 345 -1.70 31.22 9.79
N ARG A 346 -2.99 31.18 10.14
CA ARG A 346 -3.63 32.29 10.88
C ARG A 346 -2.95 32.52 12.23
N ASN A 347 -2.69 31.45 12.97
CA ASN A 347 -2.04 31.50 14.27
C ASN A 347 -0.60 32.03 14.13
N LEU A 348 0.18 31.51 13.18
CA LEU A 348 1.57 31.91 12.95
C LEU A 348 1.69 33.38 12.55
N LEU A 349 0.73 33.89 11.76
CA LEU A 349 0.70 35.28 11.32
C LEU A 349 -0.09 36.21 12.26
N ASN A 350 -0.59 35.71 13.40
CA ASN A 350 -1.45 36.45 14.33
C ASN A 350 -2.66 37.14 13.66
N LEU A 351 -3.21 36.51 12.61
CA LEU A 351 -4.38 37.02 11.90
C LEU A 351 -5.61 36.79 12.77
N ARG A 352 -6.14 37.85 13.39
CA ARG A 352 -7.42 37.81 14.10
C ARG A 352 -8.56 37.75 13.09
N ASP A 353 -9.59 36.96 13.38
CA ASP A 353 -10.83 36.99 12.60
C ASP A 353 -11.42 38.42 12.68
N MET A 354 -11.50 39.09 11.55
CA MET A 354 -12.31 40.30 11.44
C MET A 354 -13.76 39.87 11.59
N LYS A 355 -14.39 40.30 12.69
CA LYS A 355 -15.80 40.05 13.00
C LYS A 355 -16.74 40.55 11.91
#